data_AF-A0A9P3KJQ7-F1
#
_entry.id   AF-A0A9P3KJQ7-F1
#
_cell.length_a   1.000
_cell.length_b   1.000
_cell.length_c   1.000
_cell.angle_alpha   90.00
_cell.angle_beta   90.00
_cell.angle_gamma   90.00
#
_symmetry.space_group_name_H-M   'P 1'
#
loop_
_entity.id
_entity.type
_entity.pdbx_description
1 polymer ?
#
loop_
_entity_poly.entity_id
_entity_poly.type
_entity_poly.pdbx_seq_one_letter_code
_entity_poly.pdbx_strand_id
1 'polypeptide(L)'
;MDLDAVVGLEEQLLAQGHAEGYQDGLRLGRQEGRETGLEHGFMIGDELGFMWGCAVAWQQVIQAATSSRFSPRASKAVLQLQQLISDFPIANPEDERFDSLLSHIRARFRLTCSLMSQPHLALHSHPAQQSSSLEF
;
A
#
# COMPACT_ATOMS: atom_id res chain seq x y z
N MET A 1 43.62 -42.37 11.89
CA MET A 1 43.09 -41.04 11.51
C MET A 1 43.78 -40.71 10.21
N ASP A 2 43.03 -40.71 9.11
CA ASP A 2 43.58 -40.53 7.77
C ASP A 2 43.81 -39.04 7.52
N LEU A 3 45.07 -38.62 7.40
CA LEU A 3 45.45 -37.21 7.29
C LEU A 3 45.03 -36.64 5.92
N ASP A 4 44.85 -37.52 4.93
CA ASP A 4 44.42 -37.18 3.58
C ASP A 4 42.96 -36.67 3.53
N ALA A 5 42.13 -37.06 4.50
CA ALA A 5 40.76 -36.57 4.63
C ALA A 5 40.66 -35.12 5.17
N VAL A 6 41.73 -34.59 5.74
CA VAL A 6 41.81 -33.20 6.25
C VAL A 6 42.24 -32.24 5.13
N VAL A 7 42.93 -32.75 4.11
CA VAL A 7 43.37 -31.96 2.96
C VAL A 7 42.17 -31.59 2.10
N GLY A 8 41.87 -30.29 2.01
CA GLY A 8 40.74 -29.78 1.23
C GLY A 8 39.39 -29.79 1.95
N LEU A 9 39.35 -30.20 3.23
CA LEU A 9 38.13 -30.19 4.04
C LEU A 9 37.55 -28.78 4.18
N GLU A 10 38.40 -27.76 4.36
CA GLU A 10 37.97 -26.36 4.45
C GLU A 10 37.27 -25.90 3.17
N GLU A 11 37.87 -26.15 2.00
CA GLU A 11 37.29 -25.80 0.69
C GLU A 11 35.94 -26.50 0.47
N GLN A 12 35.83 -27.77 0.87
CA GLN A 12 34.58 -28.53 0.78
C GLN A 12 33.49 -27.94 1.69
N LEU A 13 33.82 -27.62 2.94
CA LEU A 13 32.87 -27.03 3.89
C LEU A 13 32.45 -25.62 3.47
N LEU A 14 33.36 -24.82 2.92
CA LEU A 14 33.05 -23.50 2.37
C LEU A 14 32.11 -23.62 1.16
N ALA A 15 32.41 -24.50 0.21
CA ALA A 15 31.56 -24.75 -0.95
C ALA A 15 30.18 -25.25 -0.53
N GLN A 16 30.12 -26.16 0.45
CA GLN A 16 28.87 -26.67 1.01
C GLN A 16 28.06 -25.55 1.68
N GLY A 17 28.67 -24.80 2.60
CA GLY A 17 27.99 -23.72 3.31
C GLY A 17 27.50 -22.61 2.37
N HIS A 18 28.27 -22.29 1.32
CA HIS A 18 27.83 -21.35 0.29
C HIS A 18 26.64 -21.89 -0.52
N ALA A 19 26.67 -23.17 -0.92
CA ALA A 19 25.57 -23.78 -1.65
C ALA A 19 24.29 -23.85 -0.82
N GLU A 20 24.39 -24.22 0.46
CA GLU A 20 23.30 -24.24 1.43
C GLU A 20 22.73 -22.83 1.63
N GLY A 21 23.59 -21.85 1.95
CA GLY A 21 23.18 -20.47 2.16
C GLY A 21 22.52 -19.84 0.93
N TYR A 22 23.01 -20.14 -0.27
CA TYR A 22 22.39 -19.69 -1.52
C TYR A 22 20.99 -20.27 -1.73
N GLN A 23 20.81 -21.58 -1.50
CA GLN A 23 19.51 -22.23 -1.63
C GLN A 23 18.51 -21.72 -0.59
N ASP A 24 18.94 -21.56 0.66
CA ASP A 24 18.11 -21.00 1.72
C ASP A 24 17.75 -19.54 1.46
N GLY A 25 18.70 -18.72 1.01
CA GLY A 25 18.46 -17.32 0.64
C GLY A 25 17.41 -17.20 -0.48
N LEU A 26 17.49 -18.05 -1.52
CA LEU A 26 16.47 -18.08 -2.58
C LEU A 26 15.10 -18.53 -2.09
N ARG A 27 15.05 -19.46 -1.14
CA ARG A 27 13.79 -19.96 -0.58
C ARG A 27 13.14 -18.90 0.32
N LEU A 28 13.89 -18.39 1.28
CA LEU A 28 13.42 -17.39 2.26
C LEU A 28 13.09 -16.07 1.57
N GLY A 29 13.96 -15.56 0.70
CA GLY A 29 13.72 -14.29 0.00
C GLY A 29 12.46 -14.31 -0.87
N ARG A 30 12.12 -15.45 -1.47
CA ARG A 30 10.84 -15.59 -2.21
C ARG A 30 9.64 -15.60 -1.29
N GLN A 31 9.75 -16.25 -0.13
CA GLN A 31 8.66 -16.29 0.84
C GLN A 31 8.43 -14.89 1.44
N GLU A 32 9.48 -14.26 1.95
CA GLU A 32 9.43 -12.92 2.54
C GLU A 32 8.92 -11.90 1.53
N GLY A 33 9.48 -11.88 0.31
CA GLY A 33 9.03 -10.95 -0.72
C GLY A 33 7.55 -11.12 -1.09
N ARG A 34 7.03 -12.35 -1.06
CA ARG A 34 5.59 -12.61 -1.28
C ARG A 34 4.75 -12.12 -0.11
N GLU A 35 5.14 -12.43 1.12
CA GLU A 35 4.41 -12.03 2.33
C GLU A 35 4.37 -10.51 2.46
N THR A 36 5.51 -9.84 2.38
CA THR A 36 5.61 -8.38 2.40
C THR A 36 4.83 -7.73 1.25
N GLY A 37 4.91 -8.29 0.04
CA GLY A 37 4.16 -7.78 -1.11
C GLY A 37 2.64 -7.88 -0.93
N LEU A 38 2.16 -8.98 -0.36
CA LEU A 38 0.73 -9.17 -0.05
C LEU A 38 0.25 -8.19 1.02
N GLU A 39 1.00 -8.06 2.11
CA GLU A 39 0.67 -7.14 3.20
C GLU A 39 0.63 -5.69 2.71
N HIS A 40 1.68 -5.26 2.01
CA HIS A 40 1.78 -3.90 1.48
C HIS A 40 0.69 -3.60 0.44
N GLY A 41 0.45 -4.55 -0.47
CA GLY A 41 -0.62 -4.45 -1.45
C GLY A 41 -2.01 -4.34 -0.81
N PHE A 42 -2.27 -5.11 0.26
CA PHE A 42 -3.53 -5.02 1.00
C PHE A 42 -3.69 -3.66 1.68
N MET A 43 -2.67 -3.15 2.36
CA MET A 43 -2.73 -1.84 3.03
C MET A 43 -3.07 -0.71 2.06
N ILE A 44 -2.44 -0.69 0.88
CA ILE A 44 -2.71 0.32 -0.14
C ILE A 44 -4.11 0.13 -0.74
N GLY A 45 -4.49 -1.11 -1.03
CA GLY A 45 -5.81 -1.44 -1.57
C GLY A 45 -6.95 -1.05 -0.63
N ASP A 46 -6.80 -1.32 0.67
CA ASP A 46 -7.76 -0.94 1.71
C ASP A 46 -7.91 0.59 1.80
N GLU A 47 -6.79 1.32 1.86
CA GLU A 47 -6.78 2.79 1.88
C GLU A 47 -7.47 3.37 0.64
N LEU A 48 -7.10 2.93 -0.57
CA LEU A 48 -7.71 3.39 -1.82
C LEU A 48 -9.21 3.04 -1.89
N GLY A 49 -9.57 1.83 -1.47
CA GLY A 49 -10.95 1.34 -1.44
C GLY A 49 -11.83 2.15 -0.50
N PHE A 50 -11.35 2.48 0.69
CA PHE A 50 -12.04 3.35 1.65
C PHE A 50 -12.30 4.74 1.04
N MET A 51 -11.26 5.39 0.50
CA MET A 51 -11.39 6.72 -0.10
C MET A 51 -12.35 6.72 -1.30
N TRP A 52 -12.28 5.67 -2.14
CA TRP A 52 -13.21 5.48 -3.26
C TRP A 52 -14.65 5.35 -2.78
N GLY A 53 -14.90 4.51 -1.77
CA GLY A 53 -16.22 4.33 -1.18
C GLY A 53 -16.82 5.64 -0.66
N CYS A 54 -16.03 6.44 0.07
CA CYS A 54 -16.43 7.78 0.49
C CYS A 54 -16.77 8.69 -0.70
N ALA A 55 -15.93 8.71 -1.73
CA ALA A 55 -16.13 9.55 -2.90
C ALA A 55 -17.42 9.19 -3.66
N VAL A 56 -17.69 7.89 -3.84
CA VAL A 56 -18.94 7.40 -4.44
C VAL A 56 -20.15 7.81 -3.59
N ALA A 57 -20.10 7.59 -2.27
CA ALA A 57 -21.19 7.96 -1.38
C ALA A 57 -21.49 9.47 -1.44
N TRP A 58 -20.45 10.31 -1.39
CA TRP A 58 -20.60 11.76 -1.52
C TRP A 58 -21.16 12.18 -2.87
N GLN A 59 -20.72 11.56 -3.97
CA GLN A 59 -21.26 11.85 -5.29
C GLN A 59 -22.77 11.59 -5.35
N GLN A 60 -23.25 10.48 -4.78
CA GLN A 60 -24.68 10.16 -4.73
C GLN A 60 -25.46 11.16 -3.89
N VAL A 61 -24.94 11.56 -2.72
CA VAL A 61 -25.57 12.57 -1.87
C VAL A 61 -25.64 13.93 -2.56
N ILE A 62 -24.59 14.32 -3.30
CA ILE A 62 -24.56 15.56 -4.08
C ILE A 62 -25.60 15.53 -5.20
N GLN A 63 -25.73 14.41 -5.92
CA GLN A 63 -26.69 14.25 -7.01
C GLN A 63 -28.14 14.22 -6.52
N ALA A 64 -28.39 13.62 -5.36
CA ALA A 64 -29.73 13.57 -4.76
C ALA A 64 -30.17 14.91 -4.12
N ALA A 65 -29.25 15.83 -3.87
CA ALA A 65 -29.56 17.11 -3.24
C ALA A 65 -30.35 18.02 -4.19
N THR A 66 -31.61 18.31 -3.85
CA THR A 66 -32.52 19.17 -4.64
C THR A 66 -32.19 20.67 -4.55
N SER A 67 -31.23 21.08 -3.71
CA SER A 67 -30.85 22.47 -3.45
C SER A 67 -29.33 22.62 -3.46
N SER A 68 -28.81 23.85 -3.57
CA SER A 68 -27.36 24.16 -3.59
C SER A 68 -26.65 23.95 -2.24
N ARG A 69 -26.91 22.81 -1.59
CA ARG A 69 -26.35 22.43 -0.29
C ARG A 69 -24.84 22.21 -0.34
N PHE A 70 -24.32 21.81 -1.50
CA PHE A 70 -22.90 21.59 -1.74
C PHE A 70 -22.36 22.63 -2.71
N SER A 71 -21.18 23.16 -2.40
CA SER A 71 -20.51 24.11 -3.29
C SER A 71 -20.03 23.42 -4.57
N PRO A 72 -19.97 24.12 -5.73
CA PRO A 72 -19.37 23.57 -6.95
C PRO A 72 -17.93 23.07 -6.74
N ARG A 73 -17.20 23.70 -5.80
CA ARG A 73 -15.85 23.31 -5.41
C ARG A 73 -15.83 21.93 -4.73
N ALA A 74 -16.79 21.64 -3.85
CA ALA A 74 -16.89 20.33 -3.20
C ALA A 74 -17.21 19.23 -4.23
N SER A 75 -18.19 19.47 -5.11
CA SER A 75 -18.53 18.52 -6.18
C SER A 75 -17.35 18.25 -7.11
N LYS A 76 -16.61 19.29 -7.51
CA LYS A 76 -15.40 19.14 -8.32
C LYS A 76 -14.30 18.36 -7.58
N ALA A 77 -14.12 18.58 -6.28
CA ALA A 77 -13.12 17.87 -5.49
C ALA A 77 -13.40 16.36 -5.42
N VAL A 78 -14.67 15.97 -5.23
CA VAL A 78 -15.09 14.56 -5.24
C VAL A 78 -14.78 13.88 -6.58
N LEU A 79 -15.14 14.52 -7.70
CA LEU A 79 -14.86 13.96 -9.04
C LEU A 79 -13.36 13.84 -9.32
N GLN A 80 -12.57 14.83 -8.91
CA GLN A 80 -11.12 14.78 -9.06
C GLN A 80 -10.48 13.68 -8.21
N LEU A 81 -11.00 13.44 -7.00
CA LEU A 81 -10.53 12.33 -6.16
C LEU A 81 -10.83 10.98 -6.81
N GLN A 82 -12.06 10.78 -7.33
CA GLN A 82 -12.40 9.56 -8.06
C GLN A 82 -11.47 9.36 -9.25
N GLN A 83 -11.23 10.40 -10.05
CA GLN A 83 -10.32 10.29 -11.19
C GLN A 83 -8.90 9.89 -10.75
N LEU A 84 -8.33 10.53 -9.73
CA LEU A 84 -6.99 10.17 -9.27
C LEU A 84 -6.88 8.72 -8.77
N ILE A 85 -7.91 8.22 -8.08
CA ILE A 85 -7.93 6.82 -7.61
C ILE A 85 -8.11 5.86 -8.80
N SER A 86 -8.96 6.19 -9.77
CA SER A 86 -9.18 5.37 -10.97
C SER A 86 -7.95 5.30 -11.87
N ASP A 87 -7.16 6.37 -11.94
CA ASP A 87 -5.96 6.46 -12.76
C ASP A 87 -4.72 5.88 -12.04
N PHE A 88 -4.87 5.43 -10.78
CA PHE A 88 -3.76 4.93 -9.98
C PHE A 88 -3.23 3.59 -10.53
N PRO A 89 -1.91 3.44 -10.74
CA PRO A 89 -1.32 2.26 -11.39
C PRO A 89 -1.19 1.06 -10.45
N ILE A 90 -2.31 0.57 -9.89
CA ILE A 90 -2.29 -0.52 -8.90
C ILE A 90 -1.68 -1.83 -9.44
N ALA A 91 -1.76 -2.06 -10.75
CA ALA A 91 -1.18 -3.21 -11.42
C ALA A 91 0.31 -3.07 -11.75
N ASN A 92 0.90 -1.89 -11.54
CA ASN A 92 2.31 -1.61 -11.77
C ASN A 92 2.94 -0.99 -10.51
N PRO A 93 3.21 -1.79 -9.46
CA PRO A 93 3.81 -1.30 -8.22
C PRO A 93 5.24 -0.77 -8.39
N GLU A 94 5.90 -1.08 -9.53
CA GLU A 94 7.25 -0.59 -9.86
C GLU A 94 7.23 0.78 -10.58
N ASP A 95 6.07 1.41 -10.76
CA ASP A 95 6.02 2.78 -11.30
C ASP A 95 6.77 3.74 -10.36
N GLU A 96 7.80 4.41 -10.87
CA GLU A 96 8.60 5.37 -10.09
C GLU A 96 7.77 6.49 -9.44
N ARG A 97 6.57 6.73 -9.96
CA ARG A 97 5.65 7.77 -9.46
C ARG A 97 4.68 7.23 -8.42
N PHE A 98 4.65 5.92 -8.15
CA PHE A 98 3.65 5.26 -7.30
C PHE A 98 3.45 5.98 -5.96
N ASP A 99 4.53 6.22 -5.21
CA ASP A 99 4.49 6.91 -3.92
C ASP A 99 4.00 8.36 -4.03
N SER A 100 4.43 9.06 -5.08
CA SER A 100 4.05 10.46 -5.33
C SER A 100 2.56 10.58 -5.67
N LEU A 101 2.03 9.64 -6.46
CA LEU A 101 0.62 9.56 -6.84
C LEU A 101 -0.23 9.21 -5.62
N LEU A 102 0.19 8.24 -4.82
CA LEU A 102 -0.49 7.84 -3.60
C LEU A 102 -0.53 9.00 -2.59
N SER A 103 0.58 9.71 -2.42
CA SER A 103 0.66 10.93 -1.60
C SER A 103 -0.28 12.04 -2.11
N HIS A 104 -0.39 12.20 -3.42
CA HIS A 104 -1.31 13.16 -4.04
C HIS A 104 -2.78 12.77 -3.80
N ILE A 105 -3.13 11.49 -3.92
CA ILE A 105 -4.47 10.97 -3.59
C ILE A 105 -4.80 11.26 -2.12
N ARG A 106 -3.90 10.91 -1.19
CA ARG A 106 -4.06 11.18 0.26
C ARG A 106 -4.30 12.66 0.55
N ALA A 107 -3.50 13.55 -0.06
CA ALA A 107 -3.68 14.99 0.10
C ALA A 107 -5.03 15.47 -0.47
N ARG A 108 -5.44 14.95 -1.63
CA ARG A 108 -6.74 15.26 -2.23
C ARG A 108 -7.90 14.79 -1.36
N PHE A 109 -7.80 13.59 -0.77
CA PHE A 109 -8.82 13.05 0.11
C PHE A 109 -9.03 13.92 1.34
N ARG A 110 -7.95 14.34 2.01
CA ARG A 110 -8.01 15.26 3.15
C ARG A 110 -8.73 16.57 2.81
N LEU A 111 -8.38 17.18 1.68
CA LEU A 111 -9.05 18.40 1.21
C LEU A 111 -10.54 18.16 0.93
N THR A 112 -10.88 17.02 0.34
CA THR A 112 -12.27 16.64 0.04
C THR A 112 -13.06 16.43 1.32
N CYS A 113 -12.48 15.78 2.34
CA CYS A 113 -13.08 15.63 3.67
C CYS A 113 -13.43 16.98 4.30
N SER A 114 -12.53 17.97 4.23
CA SER A 114 -12.81 19.32 4.74
C SER A 114 -13.95 20.01 3.98
N LEU A 115 -13.97 19.89 2.64
CA LEU A 115 -15.02 20.48 1.79
C LEU A 115 -16.39 19.82 1.98
N MET A 116 -16.41 18.53 2.29
CA MET A 116 -17.62 17.78 2.63
C MET A 116 -18.03 17.92 4.10
N SER A 117 -17.29 18.71 4.89
CA SER A 117 -17.51 18.89 6.34
C SER A 117 -17.44 17.58 7.13
N GLN A 118 -16.59 16.65 6.71
CA GLN A 118 -16.35 15.35 7.35
C GLN A 118 -14.85 15.12 7.65
N PRO A 119 -14.19 15.98 8.44
CA PRO A 119 -12.74 15.90 8.66
C PRO A 119 -12.29 14.64 9.41
N HIS A 120 -13.16 13.98 10.17
CA HIS A 120 -12.83 12.75 10.90
C HIS A 120 -12.45 11.59 9.97
N LEU A 121 -13.01 11.54 8.76
CA LEU A 121 -12.71 10.48 7.78
C LEU A 121 -11.25 10.51 7.31
N ALA A 122 -10.60 11.68 7.35
CA ALA A 122 -9.17 11.80 7.02
C ALA A 122 -8.25 11.05 8.00
N LEU A 123 -8.72 10.77 9.22
CA LEU A 123 -7.96 10.01 10.22
C LEU A 123 -8.08 8.50 10.01
N HIS A 124 -9.19 8.06 9.40
CA HIS A 124 -9.50 6.65 9.22
C HIS A 124 -8.92 6.04 7.95
N SER A 125 -8.45 6.84 6.99
CA SER A 125 -7.89 6.32 5.74
C SER A 125 -6.48 5.73 5.87
N HIS A 126 -5.84 5.79 7.04
CA HIS A 126 -4.51 5.22 7.25
C HIS A 126 -4.55 3.96 8.14
N PRO A 127 -4.34 2.75 7.57
CA PRO A 127 -4.31 1.52 8.35
C PRO A 127 -3.14 1.48 9.36
N ALA A 128 -2.06 2.22 9.12
CA ALA A 128 -0.88 2.27 10.00
C ALA A 128 -1.16 2.76 11.44
N GLN A 129 -2.28 3.47 11.70
CA GLN A 129 -2.66 3.88 13.05
C GLN A 129 -3.45 2.80 13.83
N GLN A 130 -3.84 1.70 13.20
CA GLN A 130 -4.55 0.60 13.87
C GLN A 130 -3.62 -0.53 14.33
N SER A 131 -2.46 -0.71 13.69
CA SER A 131 -1.54 -1.81 14.02
C SER A 131 -0.68 -1.59 15.27
N SER A 132 -0.59 -0.37 15.83
CA SER A 132 0.21 -0.12 17.04
C SER A 132 -0.40 -0.72 18.33
N SER A 133 -1.54 -1.41 18.24
CA SER A 133 -2.20 -2.07 19.38
C SER A 133 -2.03 -3.58 19.40
N LEU A 134 -1.30 -4.16 18.44
CA LEU A 134 -1.09 -5.60 18.30
C LEU A 134 0.37 -5.92 17.94
N GLU A 135 1.30 -5.44 18.76
CA GLU A 135 2.63 -6.06 18.84
C GLU A 135 2.74 -6.71 20.22
N PHE A 136 2.81 -8.04 20.22
CA PHE A 136 3.11 -8.90 21.37
C PHE A 136 4.62 -9.04 21.55
#